data_AF-A0A644ZI54-F1
#
_entry.id   AF-A0A644ZI54-F1
#
_cell.length_a   1.000
_cell.length_b   1.000
_cell.length_c   1.000
_cell.angle_alpha   90.00
_cell.angle_beta   90.00
_cell.angle_gamma   90.00
#
_symmetry.space_group_name_H-M   'P 1'
#
loop_
_entity.id
_entity.type
_entity.pdbx_description
1 polymer ?
#
loop_
_entity_poly.entity_id
_entity_poly.type
_entity_poly.pdbx_seq_one_letter_code
_entity_poly.pdbx_strand_id
1 'polypeptide(L)'
;MQQVHDGCFDALEQVPLTALTLTVPRLMRAKYHFCIVPGSTKTDAVHDMLHGEVSERCPASILRCAENAVLYLDPDSAGRW
;
A
#
# COMPACT_ATOMS: atom_id res chain seq x y z
N MET A 1 -1.82 14.16 3.68
CA MET A 1 -3.17 14.65 4.02
C MET A 1 -4.27 13.58 3.95
N GLN A 2 -3.97 12.31 3.62
CA GLN A 2 -4.98 11.25 3.44
C GLN A 2 -5.98 11.16 4.61
N GLN A 3 -5.53 11.06 5.85
CA GLN A 3 -6.41 10.89 7.02
C GLN A 3 -7.30 12.12 7.31
N VAL A 4 -6.92 13.30 6.85
CA VAL A 4 -7.75 14.51 6.93
C VAL A 4 -8.76 14.53 5.77
N HIS A 5 -8.30 14.19 4.56
CA HIS A 5 -9.18 14.08 3.39
C HIS A 5 -10.24 12.99 3.55
N ASP A 6 -9.92 11.93 4.28
CA ASP A 6 -10.83 10.83 4.64
C ASP A 6 -11.73 11.17 5.84
N GLY A 7 -11.59 12.37 6.41
CA GLY A 7 -12.42 12.85 7.53
C GLY A 7 -12.14 12.14 8.86
N CYS A 8 -11.01 11.45 9.01
CA CYS A 8 -10.64 10.86 10.31
C CYS A 8 -10.23 11.92 11.33
N PHE A 9 -9.77 13.10 10.86
CA PHE A 9 -9.39 14.26 11.67
C PHE A 9 -9.81 15.55 10.96
N ASP A 10 -10.17 16.58 11.71
CA ASP A 10 -10.61 17.88 11.16
C ASP A 10 -9.44 18.70 10.61
N ALA A 11 -8.25 18.51 11.19
CA ALA A 11 -7.05 19.27 10.85
C ALA A 11 -5.78 18.41 10.94
N LEU A 12 -4.72 18.79 10.23
CA LEU A 12 -3.47 18.03 10.17
C LEU A 12 -2.79 17.93 11.54
N GLU A 13 -2.91 18.97 12.36
CA GLU A 13 -2.33 19.08 13.69
C GLU A 13 -2.92 18.06 14.68
N GLN A 14 -4.10 17.51 14.36
CA GLN A 14 -4.75 16.48 15.16
C GLN A 14 -4.28 15.05 14.79
N VAL A 15 -3.57 14.88 13.68
CA VAL A 15 -3.06 13.58 13.25
C VAL A 15 -1.91 13.15 14.18
N PRO A 16 -2.00 12.00 14.86
CA PRO A 16 -0.93 11.52 15.74
C PRO A 16 0.40 11.35 15.00
N LEU A 17 1.49 11.80 15.63
CA LEU A 17 2.84 11.70 15.06
C LEU A 17 3.44 10.28 15.14
N THR A 18 2.83 9.40 15.92
CA THR A 18 3.28 8.02 16.12
C THR A 18 2.14 7.04 15.92
N ALA A 19 2.48 5.86 15.42
CA ALA A 19 1.55 4.77 15.19
C ALA A 19 2.16 3.43 15.60
N LEU A 20 1.30 2.49 15.99
CA LEU A 20 1.67 1.09 16.17
C LEU A 20 1.33 0.32 14.89
N THR A 21 2.28 -0.48 14.42
CA THR A 21 2.11 -1.30 13.22
C THR A 21 2.75 -2.67 13.40
N LEU A 22 2.33 -3.62 12.57
CA LEU A 22 3.06 -4.88 12.41
C LEU A 22 4.31 -4.64 11.58
N THR A 23 5.40 -5.33 11.93
CA THR A 23 6.60 -5.32 11.10
C THR A 23 6.36 -6.04 9.77
N VAL A 24 7.11 -5.69 8.72
CA VAL A 24 7.02 -6.35 7.41
C VAL A 24 7.22 -7.87 7.52
N PRO A 25 8.22 -8.41 8.26
CA PRO A 25 8.34 -9.86 8.45
C PRO A 25 7.13 -10.50 9.14
N ARG A 26 6.43 -9.76 10.01
CA ARG A 26 5.20 -10.26 10.64
C ARG A 26 4.02 -10.29 9.68
N LEU A 27 3.87 -9.27 8.83
CA LEU A 27 2.84 -9.22 7.77
C LEU A 27 3.05 -10.33 6.73
N MET A 28 4.29 -10.62 6.35
CA MET A 28 4.61 -11.66 5.36
C MET A 28 4.37 -13.09 5.85
N ARG A 29 4.10 -13.30 7.15
CA ARG A 29 3.70 -14.62 7.69
C ARG A 29 2.21 -14.95 7.48
N ALA A 30 1.42 -14.02 6.95
CA ALA A 30 0.03 -14.31 6.60
C ALA A 30 -0.01 -15.35 5.47
N LYS A 31 -1.01 -16.24 5.51
CA LYS A 31 -1.19 -17.27 4.48
C LYS A 31 -1.70 -16.71 3.16
N TYR A 32 -2.43 -15.59 3.21
CA TYR A 32 -3.04 -14.91 2.07
C TYR A 32 -2.97 -13.39 2.26
N HIS A 33 -2.65 -12.67 1.19
CA HIS A 33 -2.58 -11.22 1.14
C HIS A 33 -3.58 -10.68 0.11
N PHE A 34 -4.60 -9.98 0.59
CA PHE A 34 -5.57 -9.28 -0.26
C PHE A 34 -5.16 -7.82 -0.32
N CYS A 35 -4.65 -7.39 -1.47
CA CYS A 35 -4.11 -6.05 -1.67
C CYS A 35 -5.11 -5.24 -2.51
N ILE A 36 -5.84 -4.32 -1.89
CA ILE A 36 -6.92 -3.55 -2.54
C ILE A 36 -6.44 -2.11 -2.70
N VAL A 37 -6.37 -1.62 -3.94
CA VAL A 37 -5.75 -0.31 -4.24
C VAL A 37 -6.61 0.47 -5.23
N PRO A 38 -7.65 1.20 -4.78
CA PRO A 38 -8.44 2.05 -5.67
C PRO A 38 -7.83 3.44 -5.86
N GLY A 39 -8.14 4.06 -6.99
CA GLY A 39 -7.87 5.47 -7.28
C GLY A 39 -6.53 5.78 -7.94
N SER A 40 -6.55 6.81 -8.79
CA SER A 40 -5.43 7.23 -9.65
C SER A 40 -4.20 7.75 -8.90
N THR A 41 -4.35 8.19 -7.65
CA THR A 41 -3.19 8.64 -6.84
C THR A 41 -2.20 7.53 -6.52
N LYS A 42 -2.57 6.27 -6.76
CA LYS A 42 -1.77 5.08 -6.44
C LYS A 42 -1.14 4.41 -7.66
N THR A 43 -1.41 4.91 -8.87
CA THR A 43 -0.96 4.31 -10.14
C THR A 43 0.56 4.10 -10.19
N ASP A 44 1.37 5.10 -9.84
CA ASP A 44 2.83 4.95 -9.84
C ASP A 44 3.32 3.97 -8.76
N ALA A 45 2.70 3.98 -7.58
CA ALA A 45 3.04 3.04 -6.51
C ALA A 45 2.73 1.58 -6.89
N VAL A 46 1.63 1.35 -7.62
CA VAL A 46 1.27 0.04 -8.18
C VAL A 46 2.31 -0.41 -9.21
N HIS A 47 2.63 0.45 -10.18
CA HIS A 47 3.65 0.16 -11.20
C HIS A 47 5.00 -0.16 -10.55
N ASP A 48 5.46 0.66 -9.62
CA ASP A 48 6.76 0.48 -8.96
C ASP A 48 6.79 -0.77 -8.07
N MET A 49 5.67 -1.11 -7.42
CA MET A 49 5.52 -2.34 -6.64
C MET A 49 5.61 -3.59 -7.52
N LEU A 50 5.02 -3.56 -8.72
CA LEU A 50 4.99 -4.68 -9.66
C LEU A 50 6.30 -4.85 -10.44
N HIS A 51 6.93 -3.75 -10.86
CA HIS A 51 8.05 -3.78 -11.83
C HIS A 51 9.40 -3.35 -11.26
N GLY A 52 9.43 -2.63 -10.14
CA GLY A 52 10.67 -2.17 -9.51
C GLY A 52 11.46 -3.30 -8.83
N GLU A 53 12.58 -2.96 -8.20
CA GLU A 53 13.34 -3.89 -7.36
C GLU A 53 12.59 -4.20 -6.05
N VAL A 54 12.72 -5.42 -5.53
CA VAL A 54 12.26 -5.73 -4.17
C VAL A 54 13.18 -5.02 -3.19
N SER A 55 12.69 -3.93 -2.58
CA SER A 55 13.51 -3.09 -1.69
C SER A 55 12.67 -2.27 -0.71
N GLU A 56 13.33 -1.76 0.33
CA GLU A 56 12.72 -0.87 1.32
C GLU A 56 12.27 0.49 0.76
N ARG A 57 12.73 0.86 -0.45
CA ARG A 57 12.26 2.07 -1.15
C ARG A 57 10.80 1.97 -1.58
N CYS A 58 10.35 0.76 -1.92
CA CYS A 58 8.95 0.44 -2.17
C CYS A 58 8.56 -0.77 -1.32
N PRO A 59 8.13 -0.58 -0.05
CA PRO A 59 7.89 -1.69 0.87
C PRO A 59 6.90 -2.73 0.35
N ALA A 60 5.91 -2.32 -0.46
CA ALA A 60 4.93 -3.22 -1.04
C ALA A 60 5.52 -4.20 -2.07
N SER A 61 6.70 -3.91 -2.63
CA SER A 61 7.39 -4.77 -3.61
C SER A 61 7.69 -6.18 -3.08
N ILE A 62 7.82 -6.34 -1.75
CA ILE A 62 8.04 -7.65 -1.08
C ILE A 62 6.85 -8.61 -1.22
N LEU A 63 5.64 -8.09 -1.48
CA LEU A 63 4.44 -8.91 -1.66
C LEU A 63 4.54 -9.81 -2.89
N ARG A 64 5.39 -9.48 -3.86
CA ARG A 64 5.71 -10.38 -5.00
C ARG A 64 6.42 -11.67 -4.57
N CYS A 65 6.98 -11.71 -3.36
CA CYS A 65 7.59 -12.89 -2.78
C CYS A 65 6.60 -13.72 -1.93
N ALA A 66 5.37 -13.23 -1.70
CA ALA A 66 4.35 -14.01 -1.02
C ALA A 66 3.76 -15.05 -1.98
N GLU A 67 3.58 -16.27 -1.50
CA GLU A 67 2.98 -17.35 -2.29
C GLU A 67 1.54 -17.04 -2.73
N ASN A 68 0.75 -16.42 -1.84
CA ASN A 68 -0.67 -16.12 -2.09
C ASN A 68 -0.98 -14.63 -1.89
N ALA A 69 -0.45 -13.77 -2.77
CA ALA A 69 -0.84 -12.37 -2.84
C ALA A 69 -1.70 -12.08 -4.08
N VAL A 70 -2.83 -11.41 -3.88
CA VAL A 70 -3.72 -10.98 -4.96
C VAL A 70 -3.90 -9.47 -4.90
N LEU A 71 -3.63 -8.81 -6.02
CA LEU A 71 -3.78 -7.36 -6.19
C LEU A 71 -5.10 -7.07 -6.91
N TYR A 72 -5.95 -6.26 -6.27
CA TYR A 72 -7.23 -5.80 -6.78
C TYR A 72 -7.15 -4.31 -7.10
N LEU A 73 -7.26 -4.00 -8.39
CA LEU A 73 -7.16 -2.65 -8.93
C LEU A 73 -8.47 -2.25 -9.61
N ASP A 74 -8.76 -0.96 -9.56
CA ASP A 74 -9.72 -0.32 -10.46
C ASP A 74 -9.00 0.24 -11.71
N PRO A 75 -9.72 0.68 -12.75
CA PRO A 75 -9.08 1.25 -13.95
C PRO A 75 -8.17 2.45 -13.66
N ASP A 76 -8.50 3.26 -12.65
CA ASP A 76 -7.75 4.46 -12.31
C ASP A 76 -6.36 4.12 -11.73
N SER A 77 -6.32 3.21 -10.76
CA SER A 77 -5.07 2.70 -10.17
C SER A 77 -4.29 1.80 -11.13
N ALA A 78 -4.95 1.21 -12.11
CA ALA A 78 -4.36 0.43 -13.19
C ALA A 78 -3.93 1.28 -14.41
N GLY A 79 -3.95 2.62 -14.31
CA GLY A 79 -3.71 3.52 -15.46
C GLY A 79 -2.30 3.46 -16.08
N ARG A 80 -1.36 2.74 -15.44
CA ARG A 80 0.02 2.56 -15.91
C ARG A 80 0.48 1.12 -15.65
N TRP A 81 0.35 0.28 -16.67
CA TRP A 81 0.90 -1.08 -16.70
C TRP A 81 2.29 -1.09 -17.34
#